data_AF-A0A5B8RWT8-F1
#
_entry.id   AF-A0A5B8RWT8-F1
#
_cell.length_a   1.000
_cell.length_b   1.000
_cell.length_c   1.000
_cell.angle_alpha   90.00
_cell.angle_beta   90.00
_cell.angle_gamma   90.00
#
_symmetry.space_group_name_H-M   'P 1'
#
loop_
_entity.id
_entity.type
_entity.pdbx_description
1 polymer ?
#
loop_
_entity_poly.entity_id
_entity_poly.type
_entity_poly.pdbx_seq_one_letter_code
_entity_poly.pdbx_strand_id
1 'polypeptide(L)'
;MLEAFEQAAHKHDAVRITLDGAHWQVQGVGTMPQSRREVAWVSPDAAQSDTTSAFVQALGQSFSAGISAAVARQLDLQPAPGQALASRTVKLALDMAQTSRQALTGVDFLTRLQFSAAADGPEFRRVCESLALDAGALTAAERERIDAQLDERFAQAQASGASAVESEMAEQWLRQALQESPRA
;
A
#
# COMPACT_ATOMS: atom_id res chain seq x y z
N MET A 1 13.67 3.48 -1.77
CA MET A 1 14.32 2.23 -2.22
C MET A 1 13.57 1.58 -3.40
N LEU A 2 12.24 1.49 -3.36
CA LEU A 2 11.45 0.86 -4.43
C LEU A 2 11.65 1.51 -5.81
N GLU A 3 11.71 2.85 -5.87
CA GLU A 3 12.00 3.59 -7.12
C GLU A 3 13.33 3.18 -7.76
N ALA A 4 14.36 2.84 -6.97
CA ALA A 4 15.64 2.38 -7.50
C ALA A 4 15.52 0.99 -8.15
N PHE A 5 14.70 0.10 -7.57
CA PHE A 5 14.36 -1.19 -8.17
C PHE A 5 13.60 -1.01 -9.49
N GLU A 6 12.62 -0.10 -9.51
CA GLU A 6 11.86 0.22 -10.72
C GLU A 6 12.76 0.76 -11.82
N GLN A 7 13.61 1.76 -11.53
CA GLN A 7 14.52 2.36 -12.51
C GLN A 7 15.52 1.36 -13.06
N ALA A 8 16.11 0.51 -12.21
CA ALA A 8 17.03 -0.53 -12.64
C ALA A 8 16.32 -1.59 -13.50
N ALA A 9 15.11 -2.00 -13.13
CA ALA A 9 14.33 -2.98 -13.89
C ALA A 9 13.89 -2.48 -15.26
N HIS A 10 13.74 -1.16 -15.44
CA HIS A 10 13.46 -0.57 -16.75
C HIS A 10 14.65 -0.64 -17.72
N LYS A 11 15.88 -0.57 -17.21
CA LYS A 11 17.10 -0.45 -18.01
C LYS A 11 17.85 -1.76 -18.23
N HIS A 12 17.59 -2.78 -17.41
CA HIS A 12 18.37 -4.01 -17.37
C HIS A 12 17.49 -5.26 -17.28
N ASP A 13 18.04 -6.44 -17.60
CA ASP A 13 17.31 -7.72 -17.59
C ASP A 13 17.08 -8.28 -16.18
N ALA A 14 18.01 -7.97 -15.27
CA ALA A 14 17.94 -8.32 -13.86
C ALA A 14 18.44 -7.16 -13.00
N VAL A 15 18.14 -7.22 -11.70
CA VAL A 15 18.57 -6.23 -10.71
C VAL A 15 19.20 -6.94 -9.52
N ARG A 16 20.10 -6.26 -8.83
CA ARG A 16 20.77 -6.75 -7.62
C ARG A 16 21.01 -5.60 -6.64
N ILE A 17 20.97 -5.88 -5.35
CA ILE A 17 21.45 -4.92 -4.34
C ILE A 17 22.94 -5.09 -4.11
N THR A 18 23.67 -3.98 -4.06
CA THR A 18 25.09 -3.93 -3.69
C THR A 18 25.31 -2.88 -2.62
N LEU A 19 26.36 -3.08 -1.81
CA LEU A 19 26.81 -2.10 -0.83
C LEU A 19 27.91 -1.24 -1.48
N ASP A 20 27.72 0.07 -1.49
CA ASP A 20 28.69 1.06 -1.96
C ASP A 20 29.17 1.91 -0.80
N GLY A 21 30.36 1.58 -0.30
CA GLY A 21 30.84 2.10 0.98
C GLY A 21 29.87 1.74 2.11
N ALA A 22 29.05 2.71 2.55
CA ALA A 22 28.07 2.56 3.63
C ALA A 22 26.60 2.53 3.15
N HIS A 23 26.33 2.65 1.85
CA HIS A 23 24.98 2.79 1.33
C HIS A 23 24.56 1.62 0.44
N TRP A 24 23.36 1.11 0.65
CA TRP A 24 22.74 0.11 -0.23
C TRP A 24 22.25 0.78 -1.51
N GLN A 25 22.63 0.23 -2.67
CA GLN A 25 22.17 0.67 -3.97
C GLN A 25 21.64 -0.49 -4.82
N VAL A 26 20.68 -0.20 -5.70
CA VAL A 26 20.21 -1.17 -6.70
C VAL A 26 20.98 -0.97 -7.99
N GLN A 27 21.63 -2.03 -8.46
CA GLN A 27 22.33 -2.07 -9.73
C GLN A 27 21.61 -3.00 -10.70
N GLY A 28 21.62 -2.64 -11.97
CA GLY A 28 21.14 -3.53 -13.03
C GLY A 28 22.21 -4.49 -13.51
N VAL A 29 21.79 -5.71 -13.80
CA VAL A 29 22.62 -6.78 -14.36
C VAL A 29 22.15 -7.03 -15.79
N GLY A 30 23.06 -6.92 -16.75
CA GLY A 30 22.80 -7.19 -18.17
C GLY A 30 23.62 -8.39 -18.67
N THR A 31 23.10 -9.06 -19.70
CA THR A 31 23.87 -10.07 -20.45
C THR A 31 24.51 -9.43 -21.69
N MET A 32 25.80 -9.66 -21.94
CA MET A 32 26.45 -9.18 -23.17
C MET A 32 26.08 -10.11 -24.34
N PRO A 33 25.63 -9.59 -25.50
CA PRO A 33 25.15 -10.41 -26.62
C PRO A 33 26.17 -11.40 -27.22
N GLN A 34 27.46 -11.21 -26.98
CA GLN A 34 28.54 -12.00 -27.58
C GLN A 34 29.19 -13.01 -26.63
N SER A 35 28.80 -13.05 -25.35
CA SER A 35 29.33 -14.04 -24.43
C SER A 35 28.23 -14.52 -23.50
N ARG A 36 28.04 -15.84 -23.41
CA ARG A 36 27.15 -16.53 -22.47
C ARG A 36 27.60 -16.38 -21.00
N ARG A 37 28.43 -15.38 -20.68
CA ARG A 37 28.96 -15.09 -19.36
C ARG A 37 28.18 -13.92 -18.77
N GLU A 38 27.53 -14.20 -17.66
CA GLU A 38 26.90 -13.21 -16.80
C GLU A 38 28.00 -12.30 -16.23
N VAL A 39 27.94 -11.00 -16.50
CA VAL A 39 28.89 -10.03 -15.93
C VAL A 39 28.33 -9.58 -14.60
N ALA A 40 28.51 -10.43 -13.59
CA ALA A 40 28.41 -9.99 -12.21
C ALA A 40 29.65 -9.13 -11.94
N TRP A 41 29.47 -7.83 -11.74
CA TRP A 41 30.48 -7.03 -11.06
C TRP A 41 30.65 -7.67 -9.68
N VAL A 42 31.74 -8.40 -9.48
CA VAL A 42 31.99 -9.17 -8.26
C VAL A 42 32.35 -8.18 -7.15
N SER A 43 31.34 -7.64 -6.48
CA SER A 43 31.54 -7.09 -5.14
C SER A 43 31.63 -8.25 -4.16
N PRO A 44 32.64 -8.28 -3.25
CA PRO A 44 32.82 -9.38 -2.30
C PRO A 44 31.60 -9.61 -1.38
N ASP A 45 30.76 -8.58 -1.19
CA ASP A 45 29.54 -8.66 -0.39
C ASP A 45 28.31 -9.18 -1.16
N ALA A 46 28.42 -9.35 -2.49
CA ALA A 46 27.30 -9.73 -3.33
C ALA A 46 26.81 -11.17 -3.10
N ALA A 47 27.57 -12.01 -2.41
CA ALA A 47 27.16 -13.36 -2.02
C ALA A 47 26.32 -13.36 -0.72
N GLN A 48 26.39 -12.29 0.08
CA GLN A 48 25.64 -12.16 1.34
C GLN A 48 24.39 -11.30 1.19
N SER A 49 24.27 -10.52 0.11
CA SER A 49 23.13 -9.66 -0.11
C SER A 49 21.94 -10.39 -0.73
N ASP A 50 20.76 -10.25 -0.13
CA ASP A 50 19.51 -10.83 -0.63
C ASP A 50 18.66 -9.77 -1.30
N THR A 51 18.76 -9.72 -2.63
CA THR A 51 18.03 -8.78 -3.47
C THR A 51 16.52 -8.97 -3.34
N THR A 52 16.04 -10.21 -3.25
CA THR A 52 14.60 -10.50 -3.17
C THR A 52 14.04 -10.01 -1.85
N SER A 53 14.72 -10.28 -0.73
CA SER A 53 14.29 -9.78 0.59
C SER A 53 14.28 -8.25 0.65
N ALA A 54 15.30 -7.59 0.10
CA ALA A 54 15.33 -6.12 0.05
C ALA A 54 14.24 -5.53 -0.85
N PHE A 55 13.91 -6.20 -1.96
CA PHE A 55 12.81 -5.80 -2.82
C PHE A 55 11.45 -5.94 -2.10
N VAL A 56 11.20 -7.07 -1.44
CA VAL A 56 9.97 -7.30 -0.66
C VAL A 56 9.84 -6.28 0.48
N GLN A 57 10.94 -5.97 1.16
CA GLN A 57 10.95 -4.92 2.18
C GLN A 57 10.63 -3.54 1.60
N ALA A 58 11.22 -3.19 0.46
CA ALA A 58 10.93 -1.92 -0.23
C ALA A 58 9.46 -1.86 -0.69
N LEU A 59 8.89 -2.98 -1.13
CA LEU A 59 7.47 -3.09 -1.47
C LEU A 59 6.59 -2.82 -0.24
N GLY A 60 6.92 -3.42 0.90
CA GLY A 60 6.22 -3.23 2.18
C GLY A 60 6.30 -1.81 2.75
N GLN A 61 7.30 -1.02 2.35
CA GLN A 61 7.40 0.39 2.73
C GLN A 61 6.54 1.30 1.82
N SER A 62 6.24 0.87 0.60
CA SER A 62 5.50 1.67 -0.40
C SER A 62 4.03 1.27 -0.56
N PHE A 63 3.69 0.05 -0.18
CA PHE A 63 2.33 -0.50 -0.23
C PHE A 63 1.93 -1.09 1.13
N SER A 64 0.63 -1.30 1.34
CA SER A 64 0.15 -1.93 2.58
C SER A 64 0.78 -3.31 2.78
N ALA A 65 0.85 -3.75 4.05
CA ALA A 65 1.41 -5.05 4.41
C ALA A 65 0.67 -6.20 3.70
N GLY A 66 -0.66 -6.06 3.56
CA GLY A 66 -1.50 -7.03 2.86
C GLY A 66 -1.19 -7.14 1.36
N ILE A 67 -1.05 -6.00 0.66
CA ILE A 67 -0.66 -5.99 -0.76
C ILE A 67 0.70 -6.63 -0.94
N SER A 68 1.69 -6.21 -0.15
CA SER A 68 3.07 -6.67 -0.28
C SER A 68 3.20 -8.17 -0.02
N ALA A 69 2.52 -8.68 1.02
CA ALA A 69 2.51 -10.11 1.33
C ALA A 69 1.78 -10.94 0.26
N ALA A 70 0.69 -10.44 -0.32
CA ALA A 70 -0.03 -11.11 -1.39
C ALA A 70 0.82 -11.20 -2.66
N VAL A 71 1.49 -10.10 -3.05
CA VAL A 71 2.39 -10.06 -4.21
C VAL A 71 3.58 -10.99 -4.00
N ALA A 72 4.23 -10.95 -2.84
CA ALA A 72 5.35 -11.83 -2.53
C ALA A 72 4.97 -13.31 -2.60
N ARG A 73 3.81 -13.69 -2.07
CA ARG A 73 3.30 -15.07 -2.14
C ARG A 73 2.97 -15.48 -3.56
N GLN A 74 2.29 -14.62 -4.32
CA GLN A 74 1.82 -14.93 -5.67
C GLN A 74 2.97 -15.12 -6.66
N LEU A 75 4.07 -14.39 -6.47
CA LEU A 75 5.26 -14.47 -7.32
C LEU A 75 6.37 -15.36 -6.73
N ASP A 76 6.09 -16.05 -5.63
CA ASP A 76 7.04 -16.88 -4.87
C ASP A 76 8.37 -16.16 -4.58
N LEU A 77 8.28 -14.91 -4.09
CA LEU A 77 9.43 -14.08 -3.74
C LEU A 77 10.04 -14.56 -2.42
N GLN A 78 10.79 -15.65 -2.47
CA GLN A 78 11.54 -16.18 -1.34
C GLN A 78 12.94 -15.58 -1.24
N PRO A 79 13.50 -15.49 -0.02
CA PRO A 79 14.89 -15.15 0.20
C PRO A 79 15.84 -15.96 -0.69
N ALA A 80 16.63 -15.29 -1.51
CA ALA A 80 17.59 -15.92 -2.42
C ALA A 80 18.94 -15.17 -2.37
N PRO A 81 19.72 -15.36 -1.30
CA PRO A 81 20.99 -14.66 -1.11
C PRO A 81 21.92 -14.84 -2.31
N GLY A 82 22.50 -13.73 -2.76
CA GLY A 82 23.42 -13.70 -3.88
C GLY A 82 22.82 -13.99 -5.25
N GLN A 83 21.50 -14.07 -5.37
CA GLN A 83 20.80 -14.11 -6.65
C GLN A 83 20.34 -12.72 -7.09
N ALA A 84 20.39 -12.49 -8.40
CA ALA A 84 19.78 -11.31 -8.99
C ALA A 84 18.27 -11.56 -9.16
N LEU A 85 17.47 -10.52 -8.97
CA LEU A 85 16.04 -10.58 -9.20
C LEU A 85 15.74 -10.19 -10.66
N ALA A 86 14.97 -11.00 -11.36
CA ALA A 86 14.62 -10.70 -12.75
C ALA A 86 13.78 -9.42 -12.85
N SER A 87 14.12 -8.53 -13.78
CA SER A 87 13.42 -7.25 -13.97
C SER A 87 11.96 -7.43 -14.35
N ARG A 88 11.63 -8.52 -15.05
CA ARG A 88 10.24 -8.89 -15.37
C ARG A 88 9.43 -9.17 -14.10
N THR A 89 10.03 -9.83 -13.12
CA THR A 89 9.40 -10.11 -11.82
C THR A 89 9.19 -8.82 -11.03
N VAL A 90 10.16 -7.90 -11.03
CA VAL A 90 10.02 -6.58 -10.41
C VAL A 90 8.85 -5.80 -11.01
N LYS A 91 8.79 -5.68 -12.34
CA LYS A 91 7.72 -4.96 -13.04
C LYS A 91 6.35 -5.57 -12.75
N LEU A 92 6.22 -6.90 -12.85
CA LEU A 92 4.97 -7.59 -12.55
C LEU A 92 4.52 -7.39 -11.10
N ALA A 93 5.45 -7.43 -10.15
CA ALA A 93 5.16 -7.16 -8.74
C ALA A 93 4.63 -5.73 -8.53
N LEU A 94 5.23 -4.74 -9.20
CA LEU A 94 4.79 -3.35 -9.15
C LEU A 94 3.40 -3.17 -9.77
N ASP A 95 3.15 -3.75 -10.95
CA ASP A 95 1.84 -3.68 -11.61
C ASP A 95 0.74 -4.30 -10.73
N MET A 96 1.01 -5.47 -10.14
CA MET A 96 0.09 -6.14 -9.22
C MET A 96 -0.17 -5.31 -7.96
N ALA A 97 0.87 -4.73 -7.37
CA ALA A 97 0.74 -3.90 -6.17
C ALA A 97 -0.06 -2.62 -6.46
N GLN A 98 0.19 -1.97 -7.60
CA GLN A 98 -0.55 -0.79 -8.04
C GLN A 98 -2.03 -1.10 -8.30
N THR A 99 -2.31 -2.18 -9.02
CA THR A 99 -3.68 -2.64 -9.29
C THR A 99 -4.43 -2.95 -7.99
N SER A 100 -3.76 -3.66 -7.06
CA SER A 100 -4.34 -3.98 -5.75
C SER A 100 -4.66 -2.73 -4.95
N ARG A 101 -3.75 -1.74 -4.94
CA ARG A 101 -3.98 -0.45 -4.28
C ARG A 101 -5.19 0.27 -4.87
N GLN A 102 -5.29 0.36 -6.19
CA GLN A 102 -6.42 1.00 -6.86
C GLN A 102 -7.75 0.34 -6.51
N ALA A 103 -7.79 -1.00 -6.46
CA ALA A 103 -8.98 -1.73 -6.06
C ALA A 103 -9.38 -1.42 -4.60
N LEU A 104 -8.43 -1.43 -3.66
CA LEU A 104 -8.69 -1.09 -2.26
C LEU A 104 -9.13 0.37 -2.08
N THR A 105 -8.54 1.31 -2.82
CA THR A 105 -9.00 2.71 -2.82
C THR A 105 -10.45 2.83 -3.30
N GLY A 106 -10.86 2.02 -4.29
CA GLY A 106 -12.26 1.96 -4.73
C GLY A 106 -13.20 1.44 -3.65
N VAL A 107 -12.79 0.42 -2.90
CA VAL A 107 -13.56 -0.10 -1.75
C VAL A 107 -13.68 0.96 -0.67
N ASP A 108 -12.58 1.61 -0.28
CA ASP A 108 -12.59 2.68 0.71
C ASP A 108 -13.51 3.83 0.30
N PHE A 109 -13.50 4.21 -0.98
CA PHE A 109 -14.39 5.25 -1.50
C PHE A 109 -15.87 4.85 -1.34
N LEU A 110 -16.23 3.61 -1.69
CA LEU A 110 -17.60 3.12 -1.52
C LEU A 110 -18.01 3.09 -0.04
N THR A 111 -17.13 2.64 0.84
CA THR A 111 -17.37 2.66 2.29
C THR A 111 -17.57 4.09 2.76
N ARG A 112 -16.68 5.04 2.41
CA ARG A 112 -16.85 6.45 2.77
C ARG A 112 -18.19 7.01 2.30
N LEU A 113 -18.61 6.70 1.08
CA LEU A 113 -19.90 7.15 0.55
C LEU A 113 -21.09 6.59 1.33
N GLN A 114 -21.02 5.33 1.77
CA GLN A 114 -22.08 4.70 2.57
C GLN A 114 -22.23 5.34 3.96
N PHE A 115 -21.11 5.77 4.56
CA PHE A 115 -21.06 6.33 5.91
C PHE A 115 -21.05 7.87 5.95
N SER A 116 -21.00 8.54 4.79
CA SER A 116 -20.99 10.00 4.71
C SER A 116 -22.31 10.60 5.19
N ALA A 117 -22.19 11.53 6.12
CA ALA A 117 -23.29 12.34 6.61
C ALA A 117 -23.72 13.38 5.57
N ALA A 118 -22.78 14.01 4.85
CA ALA A 118 -23.11 15.01 3.83
C ALA A 118 -23.81 14.39 2.60
N ALA A 119 -23.43 13.17 2.21
CA ALA A 119 -24.07 12.43 1.12
C ALA A 119 -25.38 11.72 1.53
N ASP A 120 -25.79 11.84 2.80
CA ASP A 120 -26.93 11.12 3.37
C ASP A 120 -26.86 9.60 3.13
N GLY A 121 -25.68 9.04 3.40
CA GLY A 121 -25.36 7.65 3.15
C GLY A 121 -26.29 6.68 3.89
N PRO A 122 -26.57 5.50 3.32
CA PRO A 122 -27.47 4.51 3.93
C PRO A 122 -26.99 4.04 5.31
N GLU A 123 -25.69 3.82 5.49
CA GLU A 123 -25.14 3.37 6.77
C GLU A 123 -25.12 4.51 7.80
N PHE A 124 -24.90 5.75 7.35
CA PHE A 124 -25.07 6.93 8.20
C PHE A 124 -26.47 7.00 8.82
N ARG A 125 -27.51 6.91 7.98
CA ARG A 125 -28.90 6.92 8.46
C ARG A 125 -29.18 5.77 9.42
N ARG A 126 -28.74 4.55 9.08
CA ARG A 126 -28.91 3.37 9.95
C ARG A 126 -28.25 3.56 11.32
N VAL A 127 -27.05 4.13 11.36
CA VAL A 127 -26.34 4.40 12.62
C VAL A 127 -27.07 5.46 13.43
N CYS A 128 -27.52 6.56 12.82
CA CYS A 128 -28.35 7.58 13.48
C CYS A 128 -29.62 6.96 14.09
N GLU A 129 -30.35 6.14 13.33
CA GLU A 129 -31.54 5.42 13.82
C GLU A 129 -31.21 4.54 15.03
N SER A 130 -30.10 3.79 14.98
CA SER A 130 -29.67 2.93 16.09
C SER A 130 -29.29 3.71 17.36
N LEU A 131 -28.96 5.00 17.22
CA LEU A 131 -28.65 5.91 18.32
C LEU A 131 -29.85 6.79 18.71
N ALA A 132 -31.03 6.54 18.12
CA ALA A 132 -32.22 7.38 18.27
C ALA A 132 -31.95 8.87 17.97
N LEU A 133 -31.10 9.14 16.97
CA LEU A 133 -30.81 10.46 16.43
C LEU A 133 -31.65 10.70 15.18
N ASP A 134 -32.26 11.88 15.08
CA ASP A 134 -32.84 12.33 13.82
C ASP A 134 -31.72 12.86 12.92
N ALA A 135 -31.38 12.09 11.88
CA ALA A 135 -30.40 12.51 10.89
C ALA A 135 -30.80 13.83 10.23
N GLY A 136 -32.09 14.06 9.99
CA GLY A 136 -32.61 15.28 9.34
C GLY A 136 -32.43 16.54 10.19
N ALA A 137 -32.26 16.40 11.50
CA ALA A 137 -32.01 17.51 12.42
C ALA A 137 -30.55 18.01 12.38
N LEU A 138 -29.62 17.21 11.85
CA LEU A 138 -28.22 17.60 11.72
C LEU A 138 -28.03 18.64 10.61
N THR A 139 -27.42 19.76 10.96
CA THR A 139 -27.06 20.83 10.03
C THR A 139 -25.99 20.38 9.04
N ALA A 140 -25.89 21.09 7.92
CA ALA A 140 -24.83 20.84 6.93
C ALA A 140 -23.42 20.91 7.55
N ALA A 141 -23.18 21.90 8.44
CA ALA A 141 -21.90 22.06 9.12
C ALA A 141 -21.56 20.88 10.06
N GLU A 142 -22.56 20.31 10.74
CA GLU A 142 -22.35 19.12 11.56
C GLU A 142 -22.03 17.89 10.71
N ARG A 143 -22.74 17.73 9.59
CA ARG A 143 -22.51 16.63 8.64
C ARG A 143 -21.10 16.72 8.02
N GLU A 144 -20.68 17.89 7.58
CA GLU A 144 -19.33 18.13 7.05
C GLU A 144 -18.25 17.84 8.11
N ARG A 145 -18.48 18.22 9.37
CA ARG A 145 -17.53 17.93 10.46
C ARG A 145 -17.43 16.43 10.75
N ILE A 146 -18.55 15.69 10.73
CA ILE A 146 -18.56 14.23 10.89
C ILE A 146 -17.74 13.60 9.75
N ASP A 147 -17.97 14.03 8.51
CA ASP A 147 -17.24 13.51 7.36
C ASP A 147 -15.74 13.81 7.43
N ALA A 148 -15.35 15.01 7.87
CA ALA A 148 -13.94 15.36 8.08
C ALA A 148 -13.27 14.46 9.13
N GLN A 149 -13.98 14.14 10.23
CA GLN A 149 -13.48 13.23 11.27
C GLN A 149 -13.35 11.79 10.76
N LEU A 150 -14.25 11.34 9.88
CA LEU A 150 -14.13 10.04 9.24
C LEU A 150 -12.93 10.04 8.28
N ASP A 151 -12.81 11.04 7.41
CA ASP A 151 -11.72 11.15 6.45
C ASP A 151 -10.34 11.12 7.12
N GLU A 152 -10.19 11.78 8.27
CA GLU A 152 -8.96 11.71 9.07
C GLU A 152 -8.65 10.29 9.53
N ARG A 153 -9.64 9.57 10.06
CA ARG A 153 -9.48 8.18 10.52
C ARG A 153 -9.17 7.22 9.36
N PHE A 154 -9.81 7.38 8.21
CA PHE A 154 -9.45 6.62 7.00
C PHE A 154 -8.01 6.90 6.56
N ALA A 155 -7.57 8.17 6.57
CA ALA A 155 -6.20 8.53 6.21
C ALA A 155 -5.18 7.91 7.18
N GLN A 156 -5.48 7.89 8.49
CA GLN A 156 -4.64 7.24 9.50
C GLN A 156 -4.57 5.71 9.30
N ALA A 157 -5.68 5.06 8.95
CA ALA A 157 -5.71 3.63 8.65
C ALA A 157 -4.85 3.31 7.41
N GLN A 158 -4.95 4.11 6.35
CA GLN A 158 -4.10 3.95 5.17
C GLN A 158 -2.61 4.17 5.49
N ALA A 159 -2.28 5.19 6.30
CA ALA A 159 -0.91 5.48 6.70
C ALA A 159 -0.28 4.38 7.57
N SER A 160 -1.08 3.68 8.38
CA SER A 160 -0.63 2.53 9.19
C SER A 160 -0.49 1.23 8.38
N GLY A 161 -0.73 1.28 7.06
CA GLY A 161 -0.57 0.13 6.17
C GLY A 161 -1.70 -0.89 6.30
N ALA A 162 -2.86 -0.49 6.81
CA ALA A 162 -4.06 -1.32 6.80
C ALA A 162 -4.51 -1.61 5.35
N SER A 163 -5.24 -2.71 5.17
CA SER A 163 -6.04 -2.95 3.97
C SER A 163 -7.21 -1.96 3.90
N ALA A 164 -8.13 -2.14 2.94
CA ALA A 164 -9.37 -1.36 2.91
C ALA A 164 -10.09 -1.39 4.27
N VAL A 165 -10.70 -0.27 4.63
CA VAL A 165 -11.41 -0.12 5.90
C VAL A 165 -12.70 -0.93 5.85
N GLU A 166 -12.80 -1.88 6.76
CA GLU A 166 -14.00 -2.71 6.95
C GLU A 166 -15.18 -1.87 7.45
N SER A 167 -16.39 -2.22 7.02
CA SER A 167 -17.61 -1.48 7.37
C SER A 167 -17.85 -1.40 8.88
N GLU A 168 -17.48 -2.43 9.65
CA GLU A 168 -17.61 -2.43 11.12
C GLU A 168 -16.74 -1.35 11.77
N MET A 169 -15.52 -1.15 11.27
CA MET A 169 -14.61 -0.13 11.78
C MET A 169 -15.15 1.28 11.44
N ALA A 170 -15.62 1.47 10.21
CA ALA A 170 -16.23 2.73 9.78
C ALA A 170 -17.49 3.07 10.61
N GLU A 171 -18.31 2.06 10.95
CA GLU A 171 -19.45 2.22 11.84
C GLU A 171 -19.02 2.68 13.25
N GLN A 172 -18.01 2.04 13.84
CA GLN A 172 -17.50 2.42 15.15
C GLN A 172 -17.01 3.87 15.16
N TRP A 173 -16.28 4.28 14.14
CA TRP A 173 -15.81 5.66 13.99
C TRP A 173 -16.94 6.66 13.82
N LEU A 174 -17.97 6.31 13.03
CA LEU A 174 -19.14 7.17 12.86
C LEU A 174 -19.90 7.33 14.18
N ARG A 175 -20.10 6.23 14.92
CA ARG A 175 -20.74 6.27 16.25
C ARG A 175 -19.98 7.20 17.20
N GLN A 176 -18.64 7.12 17.21
CA GLN A 176 -17.80 8.03 18.00
C GLN A 176 -17.97 9.48 17.55
N ALA A 177 -17.87 9.77 16.25
CA ALA A 177 -18.04 11.11 15.70
C ALA A 177 -19.40 11.75 16.07
N LEU A 178 -20.48 10.95 16.02
CA LEU A 178 -21.82 11.38 16.41
C LEU A 178 -21.97 11.66 17.92
N GLN A 179 -21.22 10.95 18.77
CA GLN A 179 -21.24 11.14 20.22
C GLN A 179 -20.34 12.29 20.67
N GLU A 180 -19.22 12.52 19.97
CA GLU A 180 -18.26 13.60 20.23
C GLU A 180 -18.73 14.96 19.67
N SER A 181 -19.77 14.95 18.84
CA SER A 181 -20.39 16.14 18.26
C SER A 181 -21.20 16.91 19.32
N PRO A 182 -20.76 18.10 19.77
CA PRO A 182 -21.58 18.91 20.66
C PRO A 182 -22.82 19.35 19.90
N ARG A 183 -24.00 18.94 20.39
CA ARG A 183 -25.29 19.41 19.85
C ARG A 183 -25.39 20.91 20.17
N ALA A 184 -25.49 21.73 19.13
CA ALA A 184 -25.76 23.17 19.28
C ALA A 184 -27.21 23.40 19.72
#